data_AF-A0A3M1FSB6-F1
#
_entry.id   AF-A0A3M1FSB6-F1
#
_cell.length_a   1.000
_cell.length_b   1.000
_cell.length_c   1.000
_cell.angle_alpha   90.00
_cell.angle_beta   90.00
_cell.angle_gamma   90.00
#
_symmetry.space_group_name_H-M   'P 1'
#
loop_
_entity.id
_entity.type
_entity.pdbx_description
1 polymer ?
#
loop_
_entity_poly.entity_id
_entity_poly.type
_entity_poly.pdbx_seq_one_letter_code
_entity_poly.pdbx_strand_id
1 'polypeptide(L)' 'MNVAFNPNKRREWEERARRKNSIVPSYFEISPEKAIIVCGNCGKKFSRNLVFGVNEPVFVCPTKGCNARNWLPVTYKTS' A
#
# COMPACT_ATOMS: atom_id res chain seq x y z
N MET A 1 -9.03 -5.09 -0.77
CA MET A 1 -9.84 -4.35 -1.78
C MET A 1 -9.10 -4.43 -3.10
N ASN A 2 -9.73 -4.94 -4.17
CA ASN A 2 -9.11 -5.03 -5.49
C ASN A 2 -9.32 -3.72 -6.25
N VAL A 3 -8.39 -2.77 -6.12
CA VAL A 3 -8.55 -1.40 -6.69
C VAL A 3 -8.16 -1.33 -8.17
N ALA A 4 -7.81 -2.47 -8.76
CA ALA A 4 -7.61 -2.60 -10.19
C ALA A 4 -8.87 -2.32 -11.04
N PHE A 5 -10.08 -2.28 -10.46
CA PHE A 5 -11.33 -2.13 -11.22
C PHE A 5 -11.86 -0.70 -11.39
N ASN A 6 -11.25 0.33 -10.79
CA ASN A 6 -11.64 1.74 -11.03
C ASN A 6 -10.41 2.58 -11.43
N PRO A 7 -10.20 2.85 -12.74
CA PRO A 7 -9.04 3.57 -13.24
C PRO A 7 -8.87 4.98 -12.67
N ASN A 8 -9.97 5.71 -12.45
CA ASN A 8 -9.93 7.07 -11.90
C ASN A 8 -9.42 7.07 -10.45
N LYS A 9 -9.87 6.09 -9.65
CA LYS A 9 -9.41 5.91 -8.27
C LYS A 9 -7.95 5.49 -8.19
N ARG A 10 -7.50 4.65 -9.13
CA ARG A 10 -6.09 4.26 -9.23
C ARG A 10 -5.20 5.46 -9.55
N ARG A 11 -5.59 6.32 -10.51
CA ARG A 11 -4.84 7.53 -10.84
C ARG A 11 -4.68 8.47 -9.65
N GLU A 12 -5.77 8.71 -8.89
CA GLU A 12 -5.71 9.53 -7.68
C GLU A 12 -4.72 8.96 -6.65
N TRP A 13 -4.72 7.63 -6.48
CA TRP A 13 -3.82 6.95 -5.58
C TRP A 13 -2.36 7.04 -6.01
N GLU A 14 -2.09 6.94 -7.31
CA GLU A 14 -0.75 7.09 -7.87
C GLU A 14 -0.22 8.51 -7.67
N GLU A 15 -1.05 9.53 -7.86
CA GLU A 15 -0.70 10.92 -7.58
C GLU A 15 -0.35 11.14 -6.09
N ARG A 16 -1.16 10.58 -5.18
CA ARG A 16 -0.94 10.66 -3.73
C ARG A 16 0.31 9.91 -3.30
N ALA A 17 0.53 8.70 -3.80
CA ALA A 17 1.72 7.90 -3.54
C ALA A 17 2.98 8.64 -3.99
N ARG A 18 2.96 9.25 -5.18
CA ARG A 18 4.07 10.05 -5.72
C ARG A 18 4.42 11.23 -4.81
N ARG A 19 3.43 11.96 -4.29
CA ARG A 19 3.65 13.04 -3.31
C ARG A 19 4.33 12.56 -2.01
N LYS A 20 4.22 11.27 -1.68
CA LYS A 20 4.84 10.62 -0.52
C LYS A 20 6.13 9.86 -0.88
N ASN A 21 6.73 10.11 -2.05
CA ASN A 21 7.88 9.37 -2.57
C ASN A 21 7.69 7.84 -2.46
N SER A 22 6.53 7.38 -2.94
CA SER A 22 6.05 6.00 -2.79
C SER A 22 5.30 5.57 -4.06
N ILE A 23 5.01 4.27 -4.17
CA ILE A 23 4.22 3.67 -5.24
C ILE A 23 2.95 3.02 -4.69
N VAL A 24 1.95 2.84 -5.54
CA VAL A 24 0.78 2.03 -5.22
C VAL A 24 1.15 0.55 -5.40
N PRO A 25 0.88 -0.33 -4.42
CA PRO A 25 1.05 -1.76 -4.61
C PRO A 25 0.23 -2.28 -5.79
N SER A 26 0.68 -3.35 -6.43
CA SER A 26 -0.11 -4.01 -7.47
C SER A 26 -1.39 -4.63 -6.90
N TYR A 27 -1.31 -5.15 -5.67
CA TYR A 27 -2.43 -5.64 -4.87
C TYR A 27 -2.17 -5.40 -3.39
N PHE A 28 -3.22 -5.18 -2.61
CA PHE A 28 -3.15 -5.30 -1.16
C PHE A 28 -4.48 -5.71 -0.53
N GLU A 29 -4.37 -6.34 0.62
CA GLU A 29 -5.47 -6.76 1.46
C GLU A 29 -5.22 -6.31 2.89
N ILE A 30 -6.26 -5.77 3.52
CA ILE A 30 -6.21 -5.22 4.87
C ILE A 30 -7.09 -6.09 5.74
N SER A 31 -6.53 -6.50 6.87
CA SER A 31 -7.24 -7.10 7.99
C SER A 31 -6.94 -6.26 9.24
N PRO A 32 -7.63 -6.46 10.38
CA PRO A 32 -7.53 -5.57 11.53
C PRO A 32 -6.10 -5.25 11.99
N GLU A 33 -5.21 -6.24 11.97
CA GLU A 33 -3.85 -6.12 12.52
C GLU A 33 -2.73 -6.19 11.46
N LYS A 34 -3.05 -6.60 10.23
CA LYS A 34 -2.03 -6.84 9.18
C LYS A 34 -2.49 -6.41 7.80
N ALA A 35 -1.51 -6.02 7.01
CA ALA A 35 -1.63 -5.82 5.57
C ALA A 35 -0.85 -6.92 4.83
N ILE A 36 -1.51 -7.52 3.83
CA ILE A 36 -0.87 -8.35 2.81
C ILE A 36 -0.68 -7.46 1.58
N ILE A 37 0.54 -7.40 1.05
CA ILE A 37 0.94 -6.43 0.03
C ILE A 37 1.66 -7.19 -1.08
N VAL A 38 1.29 -6.92 -2.33
CA VAL A 38 2.05 -7.33 -3.51
C VAL A 38 2.76 -6.09 -4.03
N CYS A 39 4.10 -6.14 -4.02
CA CYS A 39 4.93 -4.99 -4.36
C CYS A 39 4.60 -4.45 -5.76
N GLY A 40 4.34 -3.15 -5.87
CA GLY A 40 4.08 -2.51 -7.17
C GLY A 40 5.29 -2.46 -8.11
N ASN A 41 6.51 -2.69 -7.59
CA ASN A 41 7.74 -2.71 -8.38
C ASN A 41 8.16 -4.13 -8.77
N CYS A 42 8.41 -5.02 -7.80
CA CYS A 42 8.95 -6.35 -8.06
C CYS A 42 7.92 -7.49 -8.09
N GLY A 43 6.64 -7.20 -7.85
CA GLY A 43 5.56 -8.21 -7.83
C GLY A 43 5.60 -9.23 -6.70
N LYS A 44 6.62 -9.21 -5.82
CA LYS A 44 6.68 -10.14 -4.69
C LYS A 44 5.67 -9.78 -3.60
N LYS A 45 5.03 -10.81 -3.05
CA LYS A 45 4.08 -10.72 -1.93
C LYS A 45 4.83 -10.68 -0.59
N PHE A 46 4.39 -9.82 0.32
CA PHE A 46 4.87 -9.73 1.69
C PHE A 46 3.77 -9.26 2.64
N SER A 47 3.96 -9.45 3.95
CA SER A 47 3.03 -9.00 4.99
C SER A 47 3.71 -8.04 5.97
N ARG A 48 2.90 -7.14 6.54
CA ARG A 48 3.31 -6.21 7.59
C ARG A 48 2.19 -6.03 8.61
N ASN A 49 2.56 -5.88 9.87
CA ASN A 49 1.62 -5.47 10.89
C ASN A 49 1.23 -4.01 10.62
N LEU A 50 -0.06 -3.73 10.76
CA LEU A 50 -0.57 -2.37 10.75
C LEU A 50 -0.41 -1.78 12.14
N VAL A 51 -0.01 -0.51 12.20
CA VAL A 51 0.02 0.24 13.45
C VAL A 51 -1.32 0.95 13.58
N PHE A 52 -2.07 0.63 14.64
CA PHE A 52 -3.36 1.25 14.89
C PHE A 52 -3.22 2.77 14.98
N GLY A 53 -4.14 3.51 14.36
CA GLY A 53 -4.11 4.98 14.32
C GLY A 53 -3.14 5.58 13.28
N VAL A 54 -2.33 4.78 12.59
CA VAL A 54 -1.47 5.28 11.50
C VAL A 54 -2.24 5.26 10.19
N ASN A 55 -2.69 6.44 9.77
CA ASN A 55 -3.29 6.63 8.47
C ASN A 55 -2.23 6.56 7.37
N GLU A 56 -2.63 6.01 6.22
CA GLU A 56 -1.87 6.03 4.99
C GLU A 56 -0.45 5.44 5.09
N PRO A 57 -0.26 4.23 5.67
CA PRO A 57 1.07 3.71 5.96
C PRO A 57 1.89 3.42 4.70
N VAL A 58 3.20 3.55 4.83
CA VAL A 58 4.18 3.21 3.78
C VAL A 58 5.02 2.02 4.25
N PHE A 59 5.05 0.96 3.45
CA PHE A 59 5.82 -0.24 3.73
C PHE A 59 6.91 -0.47 2.69
N VAL A 60 8.14 -0.63 3.15
CA VAL A 60 9.28 -0.95 2.28
C VAL A 60 9.25 -2.44 1.94
N CYS A 61 9.34 -2.76 0.65
CA CYS A 61 9.40 -4.14 0.17
C CYS A 61 10.66 -4.83 0.74
N PRO A 62 10.54 -5.98 1.43
CA PRO A 62 11.68 -6.69 2.01
C PRO A 62 12.53 -7.44 0.98
N THR A 63 12.11 -7.47 -0.28
CA THR A 63 12.85 -8.19 -1.32
C THR A 63 14.20 -7.53 -1.52
N LYS A 64 15.28 -8.28 -1.28
CA LYS A 64 16.67 -7.84 -1.51
C LYS A 64 16.79 -7.22 -2.91
N GLY A 65 17.24 -5.97 -2.98
CA GLY A 65 17.42 -5.22 -4.22
C GLY A 65 16.18 -4.45 -4.72
N CYS A 66 14.99 -4.62 -4.13
CA CYS A 66 13.80 -3.87 -4.55
C CYS A 66 13.65 -2.55 -3.78
N ASN A 67 13.60 -2.61 -2.45
CA ASN A 67 13.45 -1.46 -1.53
C ASN A 67 12.31 -0.48 -1.87
N ALA A 68 11.34 -0.89 -2.70
CA ALA A 68 10.25 -0.02 -3.12
C ALA A 68 9.33 0.31 -1.94
N ARG A 69 8.96 1.58 -1.84
CA ARG A 69 8.08 2.13 -0.81
C ARG A 69 6.63 2.00 -1.27
N ASN A 70 5.90 1.02 -0.73
CA ASN A 70 4.52 0.73 -1.09
C ASN A 70 3.57 1.47 -0.14
N TRP A 71 2.83 2.43 -0.66
CA TRP A 71 1.88 3.24 0.11
C TRP A 71 0.48 2.61 0.08
N LEU A 72 -0.16 2.48 1.24
CA LEU A 72 -1.52 1.97 1.35
C LEU A 72 -2.50 3.11 1.68
N PRO A 73 -3.59 3.29 0.91
CA PRO A 73 -4.64 4.28 1.16
C PRO A 73 -5.62 3.83 2.25
N VAL A 74 -5.10 3.46 3.42
CA VAL A 74 -5.89 3.04 4.57
C VAL A 74 -6.10 4.23 5.49
N THR A 75 -7.33 4.46 5.93
CA THR A 75 -7.63 5.44 6.97
C THR A 75 -8.40 4.75 8.09
N TYR A 76 -7.95 4.92 9.32
CA TYR A 76 -8.70 4.55 10.50
C TYR A 76 -9.75 5.62 10.72
N LYS A 77 -11.04 5.25 10.62
CA LYS A 77 -12.10 6.11 11.12
C LYS A 77 -12.01 6.08 12.64
N THR A 78 -11.61 7.18 13.26
CA THR A 78 -11.94 7.41 14.67
C THR A 78 -13.45 7.57 14.71
N SER A 79 -14.14 6.56 15.25
CA SER A 79 -15.57 6.61 15.59
C SER A 79 -15.83 7.69 16.62
#